data_AF-K9CIC1-F1
#
_entry.id   AF-K9CIC1-F1
#
_cell.length_a   1.000
_cell.length_b   1.000
_cell.length_c   1.000
_cell.angle_alpha   90.00
_cell.angle_beta   90.00
_cell.angle_gamma   90.00
#
_symmetry.space_group_name_H-M   'P 1'
#
loop_
_entity.id
_entity.type
_entity.pdbx_description
1 polymer ?
#
loop_
_entity_poly.entity_id
_entity_poly.type
_entity_poly.pdbx_seq_one_letter_code
_entity_poly.pdbx_strand_id
1 'polypeptide(L)'
;MSDKEYDRKYKEEQPVVAICYDFDKTLSPDNMQEQGYIQSLDYDDIRKFWEKSNSLAEDNEMDQNLSYMYLMKKEAEGKVLFTKKKLKECGAGVQLFPGVEEWFERIRSYGRKKGVIVEHYIISSGLKEIIEGTSVAKAGAFEKIYASSFYYNENDVAIWPAQIVNYTGKTQFLFRIEKGVLDINDPAVNEHFSPEEIRVPFRNMIYIGDSDTDIPCMKLVNSYGGYSIGVYDSNTMDKKKVYKMMRDGRVRYFVPADYSEETELDILVKSIIDRTAANEKLETLHCKYKNEFVMADREYNEEEREKTDLIISLENSNSFKDTHSKIAALQKIDHWTSDEKEMLLNIALHNNQVYYILGDSDVMFFYQKILKGMKTPTAQEVRKNLKKAGKEKDLTNGN
;
A
#
# COMPACT_ATOMS: atom_id res chain seq x y z
N MET A 1 -26.53 -5.33 23.47
CA MET A 1 -25.35 -5.80 22.72
C MET A 1 -24.17 -5.40 23.58
N SER A 2 -23.34 -6.35 24.02
CA SER A 2 -22.14 -5.98 24.78
C SER A 2 -21.26 -5.11 23.90
N ASP A 3 -20.87 -3.93 24.37
CA ASP A 3 -19.82 -3.11 23.75
C ASP A 3 -18.51 -3.89 23.84
N LYS A 4 -18.32 -4.82 22.91
CA LYS A 4 -17.04 -5.53 22.77
C LYS A 4 -16.06 -4.50 22.23
N GLU A 5 -15.17 -4.04 23.09
CA GLU A 5 -14.06 -3.19 22.70
C GLU A 5 -13.12 -4.00 21.80
N TYR A 6 -12.90 -3.52 20.57
CA TYR A 6 -11.97 -4.14 19.64
C TYR A 6 -10.58 -3.52 19.79
N ASP A 7 -9.57 -4.36 19.93
CA ASP A 7 -8.18 -3.93 19.92
C ASP A 7 -7.74 -3.60 18.50
N ARG A 8 -7.47 -2.31 18.23
CA ARG A 8 -7.09 -1.76 16.92
C ARG A 8 -5.69 -1.16 17.01
N LYS A 9 -4.93 -1.33 15.93
CA LYS A 9 -3.64 -0.66 15.75
C LYS A 9 -3.82 0.65 14.99
N TYR A 10 -3.17 1.70 15.47
CA TYR A 10 -3.23 3.05 14.88
C TYR A 10 -1.87 3.48 14.35
N LYS A 11 -1.89 4.37 13.36
CA LYS A 11 -0.68 4.87 12.73
C LYS A 11 0.31 5.39 13.78
N GLU A 12 1.55 4.96 13.64
CA GLU A 12 2.67 5.29 14.52
C GLU A 12 3.51 6.45 13.94
N GLU A 13 4.35 7.06 14.76
CA GLU A 13 5.34 8.04 14.30
C GLU A 13 6.38 7.40 13.37
N GLN A 14 6.77 6.16 13.68
CA GLN A 14 7.68 5.38 12.84
C GLN A 14 6.91 4.64 11.75
N PRO A 15 7.42 4.62 10.51
CA PRO A 15 6.82 3.83 9.45
C PRO A 15 6.83 2.35 9.81
N VAL A 16 5.80 1.64 9.36
CA VAL A 16 5.66 0.22 9.66
C VAL A 16 5.68 -0.59 8.38
N VAL A 17 6.49 -1.65 8.40
CA VAL A 17 6.55 -2.68 7.37
C VAL A 17 5.82 -3.92 7.88
N ALA A 18 4.75 -4.31 7.18
CA ALA A 18 4.09 -5.59 7.44
C ALA A 18 4.66 -6.65 6.50
N ILE A 19 5.16 -7.75 7.08
CA ILE A 19 5.56 -8.93 6.32
C ILE A 19 4.50 -10.00 6.53
N CYS A 20 3.79 -10.33 5.45
CA CYS A 20 2.73 -11.31 5.41
C CYS A 20 3.26 -12.59 4.79
N TYR A 21 3.03 -13.73 5.44
CA TYR A 21 3.50 -15.03 5.01
C TYR A 21 2.31 -15.95 4.76
N ASP A 22 2.35 -16.70 3.65
CA ASP A 22 1.74 -18.03 3.70
C ASP A 22 2.53 -18.95 4.65
N PHE A 23 1.97 -20.10 5.01
CA PHE A 23 2.63 -21.01 5.94
C PHE A 23 3.20 -22.25 5.25
N ASP A 24 2.32 -23.06 4.67
CA ASP A 24 2.70 -24.29 3.98
C ASP A 24 3.58 -23.96 2.77
N LYS A 25 4.65 -24.73 2.57
CA LYS A 25 5.67 -24.52 1.52
C LYS A 25 6.34 -23.14 1.50
N THR A 26 6.12 -22.35 2.55
CA THR A 26 6.65 -21.00 2.71
C THR A 26 7.53 -20.92 3.96
N LEU A 27 6.95 -21.13 5.15
CA LEU A 27 7.69 -21.25 6.42
C LEU A 27 8.00 -22.69 6.78
N SER A 28 7.18 -23.63 6.30
CA SER A 28 7.35 -25.07 6.45
C SER A 28 7.53 -25.72 5.07
N PRO A 29 8.35 -26.77 4.90
CA PRO A 29 8.55 -27.42 3.61
C PRO A 29 7.32 -28.21 3.12
N ASP A 30 6.53 -28.75 4.04
CA ASP A 30 5.39 -29.60 3.74
C ASP A 30 4.06 -28.97 4.18
N ASN A 31 2.95 -29.56 3.75
CA ASN A 31 1.63 -29.18 4.24
C ASN A 31 1.52 -29.56 5.73
N MET A 32 1.16 -28.61 6.59
CA MET A 32 1.14 -28.80 8.04
C MET A 32 0.20 -29.93 8.51
N GLN A 33 -0.88 -30.18 7.77
CA GLN A 33 -1.85 -31.23 8.09
C GLN A 33 -1.24 -32.63 7.91
N GLU A 34 -0.26 -32.75 7.01
CA GLU A 34 0.45 -33.99 6.71
C GLU A 34 1.53 -34.30 7.75
N GLN A 35 2.06 -33.29 8.45
CA GLN A 35 3.16 -33.43 9.41
C GLN A 35 2.74 -33.87 10.83
N GLY A 36 1.60 -34.56 10.95
CA GLY A 36 1.26 -35.24 12.20
C GLY A 36 -0.19 -35.67 12.30
N TYR A 37 -1.15 -34.80 11.95
CA TYR A 37 -2.55 -35.14 12.16
C TYR A 37 -3.05 -36.20 11.19
N ILE A 38 -2.91 -35.99 9.87
CA ILE A 38 -3.36 -36.98 8.87
C ILE A 38 -2.61 -38.31 9.02
N GLN A 39 -1.33 -38.27 9.37
CA GLN A 39 -0.54 -39.48 9.69
C GLN A 39 -1.13 -40.28 10.86
N SER A 40 -1.77 -39.61 11.82
CA SER A 40 -2.42 -40.28 12.96
C SER A 40 -3.78 -40.94 12.64
N LEU A 41 -4.30 -40.78 11.42
CA LEU A 41 -5.61 -41.30 10.99
C LEU A 41 -5.57 -42.68 10.33
N ASP A 42 -4.46 -43.41 10.47
CA ASP A 42 -4.20 -44.73 9.88
C ASP A 42 -4.30 -44.74 8.35
N TYR A 43 -3.88 -43.66 7.68
CA TYR A 43 -3.74 -43.64 6.22
C TYR A 43 -2.37 -44.20 5.81
N ASP A 44 -2.36 -45.34 5.11
CA ASP A 44 -1.14 -45.91 4.52
C ASP A 44 -0.52 -45.01 3.42
N ASP A 45 -1.36 -44.19 2.77
CA ASP A 45 -0.97 -43.25 1.74
C ASP A 45 -1.77 -41.95 1.90
N ILE A 46 -1.09 -40.87 2.27
CA ILE A 46 -1.66 -39.53 2.46
C ILE A 46 -2.34 -39.03 1.17
N ARG A 47 -1.89 -39.46 -0.01
CA ARG A 47 -2.50 -39.05 -1.29
C ARG A 47 -3.96 -39.49 -1.39
N LYS A 48 -4.31 -40.66 -0.83
CA LYS A 48 -5.70 -41.14 -0.81
C LYS A 48 -6.61 -40.24 0.00
N PHE A 49 -6.09 -39.62 1.07
CA PHE A 49 -6.86 -38.63 1.84
C PHE A 49 -7.18 -37.41 0.96
N TRP A 50 -6.19 -36.86 0.26
CA TRP A 50 -6.37 -35.71 -0.61
C TRP A 50 -7.24 -35.99 -1.84
N GLU A 51 -7.08 -37.16 -2.47
CA GLU A 51 -7.97 -37.61 -3.56
C GLU A 51 -9.42 -37.65 -3.08
N LYS A 52 -9.69 -38.26 -1.92
CA LYS A 52 -11.02 -38.32 -1.33
C LYS A 52 -11.57 -36.92 -0.99
N SER A 53 -10.74 -36.04 -0.44
CA SER A 53 -11.12 -34.65 -0.15
C SER A 53 -11.44 -33.87 -1.43
N ASN A 54 -10.64 -34.03 -2.47
CA ASN A 54 -10.82 -33.33 -3.74
C ASN A 54 -12.07 -33.82 -4.46
N SER A 55 -12.31 -35.13 -4.52
CA SER A 55 -13.55 -35.69 -5.09
C SER A 55 -14.76 -35.25 -4.28
N LEU A 56 -14.70 -35.25 -2.95
CA LEU A 56 -15.80 -34.76 -2.12
C LEU A 56 -16.13 -33.29 -2.43
N ALA A 57 -15.10 -32.47 -2.67
CA ALA A 57 -15.28 -31.07 -3.04
C ALA A 57 -15.94 -30.91 -4.42
N GLU A 58 -15.45 -31.65 -5.41
CA GLU A 58 -15.97 -31.63 -6.79
C GLU A 58 -17.42 -32.14 -6.86
N ASP A 59 -17.70 -33.29 -6.25
CA ASP A 59 -19.00 -33.95 -6.31
C ASP A 59 -20.12 -33.15 -5.60
N ASN A 60 -19.76 -32.23 -4.71
CA ASN A 60 -20.71 -31.52 -3.85
C ASN A 60 -20.56 -29.98 -3.90
N GLU A 61 -19.81 -29.45 -4.86
CA GLU A 61 -19.54 -28.01 -5.00
C GLU A 61 -19.00 -27.36 -3.70
N MET A 62 -18.18 -28.09 -2.93
CA MET A 62 -17.61 -27.56 -1.70
C MET A 62 -16.34 -26.75 -1.96
N ASP A 63 -16.12 -25.72 -1.13
CA ASP A 63 -14.78 -25.14 -0.99
C ASP A 63 -13.78 -26.23 -0.59
N GLN A 64 -12.62 -26.28 -1.23
CA GLN A 64 -11.61 -27.33 -0.97
C GLN A 64 -11.14 -27.34 0.48
N ASN A 65 -11.08 -26.17 1.14
CA ASN A 65 -10.72 -26.09 2.55
C ASN A 65 -11.81 -26.67 3.44
N LEU A 66 -13.07 -26.37 3.14
CA LEU A 66 -14.21 -26.99 3.84
C LEU A 66 -14.21 -28.50 3.70
N SER A 67 -13.92 -29.01 2.49
CA SER A 67 -13.89 -30.45 2.22
C SER A 67 -12.82 -31.16 3.07
N TYR A 68 -11.58 -30.68 3.07
CA TYR A 68 -10.53 -31.33 3.86
C TYR A 68 -10.83 -31.22 5.36
N MET A 69 -11.33 -30.08 5.84
CA MET A 69 -11.65 -29.88 7.25
C MET A 69 -12.76 -30.82 7.71
N TYR A 70 -13.80 -30.99 6.89
CA TYR A 70 -14.85 -31.97 7.13
C TYR A 70 -14.29 -33.39 7.16
N LEU A 71 -13.46 -33.75 6.17
CA LEU A 71 -12.89 -35.08 6.07
C LEU A 71 -11.96 -35.38 7.25
N MET A 72 -11.12 -34.43 7.68
CA MET A 72 -10.27 -34.57 8.88
C MET A 72 -11.09 -34.92 10.11
N LYS A 73 -12.21 -34.22 10.34
CA LYS A 73 -13.11 -34.49 11.47
C LYS A 73 -13.76 -35.88 11.34
N LYS A 74 -14.31 -36.18 10.17
CA LYS A 74 -15.03 -37.44 9.91
C LYS A 74 -14.13 -38.66 10.08
N GLU A 75 -12.90 -38.59 9.57
CA GLU A 75 -11.94 -39.70 9.64
C GLU A 75 -11.33 -39.86 11.03
N ALA A 76 -11.37 -38.82 11.86
CA ALA A 76 -10.98 -38.88 13.27
C ALA A 76 -11.93 -39.72 14.12
N GLU A 77 -13.20 -39.77 13.74
CA GLU A 77 -14.27 -40.32 14.55
C GLU A 77 -14.00 -41.80 14.88
N GLY A 78 -13.97 -42.11 16.18
CA GLY A 78 -13.66 -43.47 16.67
C GLY A 78 -12.18 -43.88 16.59
N LYS A 79 -11.28 -43.03 16.07
CA LYS A 79 -9.84 -43.30 15.96
C LYS A 79 -8.98 -42.42 16.85
N VAL A 80 -9.15 -41.10 16.75
CA VAL A 80 -8.34 -40.11 17.47
C VAL A 80 -9.20 -38.96 17.99
N LEU A 81 -8.81 -38.40 19.13
CA LEU A 81 -9.48 -37.22 19.67
C LEU A 81 -9.15 -35.98 18.83
N PHE A 82 -10.17 -35.44 18.15
CA PHE A 82 -10.05 -34.22 17.35
C PHE A 82 -10.31 -32.97 18.20
N THR A 83 -9.33 -32.64 19.05
CA THR A 83 -9.41 -31.50 19.97
C THR A 83 -8.47 -30.36 19.61
N LYS A 84 -8.77 -29.14 20.09
CA LYS A 84 -7.91 -27.97 19.89
C LYS A 84 -6.51 -28.23 20.45
N LYS A 85 -6.43 -28.83 21.65
CA LYS A 85 -5.18 -29.23 22.27
C LYS A 85 -4.39 -30.18 21.38
N LYS A 86 -5.03 -31.20 20.80
CA LYS A 86 -4.34 -32.17 19.96
C LYS A 86 -3.80 -31.55 18.67
N LEU A 87 -4.56 -30.66 18.05
CA LEU A 87 -4.09 -29.89 16.88
C LEU A 87 -2.89 -29.00 17.22
N LYS A 88 -2.88 -28.36 18.40
CA LYS A 88 -1.71 -27.61 18.88
C LYS A 88 -0.49 -28.48 19.15
N GLU A 89 -0.70 -29.70 19.65
CA GLU A 89 0.39 -30.67 19.84
C GLU A 89 1.00 -31.08 18.49
N CYS A 90 0.18 -31.32 17.45
CA CYS A 90 0.68 -31.57 16.10
C CYS A 90 1.56 -30.41 15.59
N GLY A 91 1.16 -29.17 15.87
CA GLY A 91 1.95 -27.98 15.54
C GLY A 91 3.36 -27.96 16.12
N ALA A 92 3.60 -28.60 17.27
CA ALA A 92 4.92 -28.66 17.88
C ALA A 92 5.91 -29.56 17.12
N GLY A 93 5.41 -30.48 16.29
CA GLY A 93 6.22 -31.36 15.45
C GLY A 93 6.43 -30.85 14.02
N VAL A 94 5.85 -29.71 13.65
CA VAL A 94 5.98 -29.13 12.31
C VAL A 94 7.43 -28.70 12.08
N GLN A 95 8.00 -29.18 10.98
CA GLN A 95 9.33 -28.77 10.53
C GLN A 95 9.25 -27.40 9.86
N LEU A 96 10.27 -26.58 10.07
CA LEU A 96 10.39 -25.26 9.47
C LEU A 96 11.59 -25.23 8.54
N PHE A 97 11.55 -24.36 7.53
CA PHE A 97 12.72 -24.12 6.70
C PHE A 97 13.92 -23.59 7.51
N PRO A 98 15.16 -23.77 7.01
CA PRO A 98 16.35 -23.29 7.70
C PRO A 98 16.27 -21.80 8.07
N GLY A 99 16.67 -21.47 9.30
CA GLY A 99 16.78 -20.09 9.81
C GLY A 99 15.46 -19.39 10.17
N VAL A 100 14.31 -20.07 10.05
CA VAL A 100 12.98 -19.50 10.36
C VAL A 100 12.84 -19.15 11.84
N GLU A 101 13.44 -19.93 12.75
CA GLU A 101 13.30 -19.70 14.19
C GLU A 101 13.92 -18.35 14.63
N GLU A 102 15.07 -17.99 14.06
CA GLU A 102 15.77 -16.73 14.38
C GLU A 102 15.33 -15.56 13.49
N TRP A 103 14.64 -15.84 12.39
CA TRP A 103 14.24 -14.86 11.37
C TRP A 103 13.50 -13.66 11.94
N PHE A 104 12.43 -13.91 12.68
CA PHE A 104 11.47 -12.87 13.07
C PHE A 104 12.11 -11.78 13.93
N GLU A 105 12.86 -12.18 14.96
CA GLU A 105 13.52 -11.19 15.82
C GLU A 105 14.71 -10.53 15.13
N ARG A 106 15.44 -11.25 14.27
CA ARG A 106 16.53 -10.67 13.47
C ARG A 106 16.02 -9.55 12.57
N ILE A 107 14.91 -9.76 11.86
CA ILE A 107 14.34 -8.74 10.97
C ILE A 107 13.73 -7.59 11.76
N ARG A 108 13.04 -7.84 12.89
CA ARG A 108 12.59 -6.76 13.79
C ARG A 108 13.75 -5.91 14.30
N SER A 109 14.84 -6.53 14.73
CA SER A 109 16.04 -5.84 15.18
C SER A 109 16.65 -4.99 14.07
N TYR A 110 16.69 -5.49 12.84
CA TYR A 110 17.13 -4.72 11.68
C TYR A 110 16.22 -3.51 11.42
N GLY A 111 14.90 -3.70 11.42
CA GLY A 111 13.92 -2.62 11.29
C GLY A 111 14.13 -1.52 12.33
N ARG A 112 14.26 -1.88 13.61
CA ARG A 112 14.52 -0.92 14.70
C ARG A 112 15.78 -0.09 14.47
N LYS A 113 16.87 -0.71 13.97
CA LYS A 113 18.10 0.01 13.59
C LYS A 113 17.90 1.02 12.46
N LYS A 114 16.88 0.83 11.62
CA LYS A 114 16.52 1.71 10.50
C LYS A 114 15.38 2.68 10.82
N GLY A 115 14.87 2.67 12.05
CA GLY A 115 13.73 3.50 12.46
C GLY A 115 12.41 3.05 11.82
N VAL A 116 12.27 1.75 11.55
CA VAL A 116 11.08 1.11 10.97
C VAL A 116 10.55 0.06 11.94
N ILE A 117 9.26 0.06 12.22
CA ILE A 117 8.61 -1.02 12.95
C ILE A 117 8.37 -2.17 11.97
N VAL A 118 8.76 -3.39 12.30
CA VAL A 118 8.48 -4.56 11.49
C VAL A 118 7.48 -5.44 12.21
N GLU A 119 6.40 -5.77 11.50
CA GLU A 119 5.31 -6.61 11.98
C GLU A 119 5.19 -7.85 11.10
N HIS A 120 4.97 -9.02 11.73
CA HIS A 120 4.89 -10.29 11.02
C HIS A 120 3.48 -10.88 11.14
N TYR A 121 2.93 -11.33 10.02
CA TYR A 121 1.55 -11.81 9.92
C TYR A 121 1.47 -13.14 9.16
N ILE A 122 0.68 -14.09 9.65
CA ILE A 122 0.35 -15.30 8.88
C ILE A 122 -0.99 -15.09 8.17
N ILE A 123 -1.04 -15.42 6.89
CA ILE A 123 -2.25 -15.50 6.07
C ILE A 123 -2.24 -16.85 5.34
N SER A 124 -2.82 -17.86 5.97
CA SER A 124 -2.73 -19.26 5.51
C SER A 124 -4.10 -19.91 5.34
N SER A 125 -4.20 -20.84 4.40
CA SER A 125 -5.38 -21.72 4.27
C SER A 125 -5.36 -22.90 5.25
N GLY A 126 -4.23 -23.13 5.92
CA GLY A 126 -4.07 -24.20 6.90
C GLY A 126 -4.80 -23.94 8.22
N LEU A 127 -4.55 -24.82 9.20
CA LEU A 127 -5.24 -24.77 10.49
C LEU A 127 -4.51 -23.89 11.49
N LYS A 128 -5.20 -22.87 11.98
CA LYS A 128 -4.72 -21.89 12.95
C LYS A 128 -4.12 -22.56 14.19
N GLU A 129 -4.77 -23.60 14.70
CA GLU A 129 -4.36 -24.29 15.90
C GLU A 129 -3.04 -25.03 15.73
N ILE A 130 -2.78 -25.57 14.54
CA ILE A 130 -1.49 -26.21 14.22
C ILE A 130 -0.42 -25.12 14.15
N ILE A 131 -0.67 -24.00 13.46
CA ILE A 131 0.27 -22.88 13.38
C ILE A 131 0.60 -22.32 14.78
N GLU A 132 -0.41 -22.11 15.64
CA GLU A 132 -0.25 -21.68 17.03
C GLU A 132 0.57 -22.66 17.88
N GLY A 133 0.64 -23.93 17.47
CA GLY A 133 1.43 -24.97 18.13
C GLY A 133 2.94 -24.92 17.85
N THR A 134 3.35 -24.23 16.79
CA THR A 134 4.74 -24.15 16.33
C THR A 134 5.66 -23.40 17.31
N SER A 135 6.97 -23.67 17.25
CA SER A 135 7.97 -22.99 18.08
C SER A 135 7.92 -21.47 17.91
N VAL A 136 7.85 -21.00 16.66
CA VAL A 136 7.83 -19.57 16.32
C VAL A 136 6.56 -18.85 16.76
N ALA A 137 5.38 -19.48 16.65
CA ALA A 137 4.16 -18.88 17.15
C ALA A 137 4.16 -18.78 18.68
N LYS A 138 4.63 -19.82 19.38
CA LYS A 138 4.79 -19.81 20.84
C LYS A 138 5.81 -18.79 21.33
N ALA A 139 6.83 -18.48 20.52
CA ALA A 139 7.80 -17.44 20.79
C ALA A 139 7.25 -16.00 20.55
N GLY A 140 5.97 -15.86 20.16
CA GLY A 140 5.37 -14.56 19.91
C GLY A 140 5.84 -13.90 18.61
N ALA A 141 6.19 -14.69 17.59
CA ALA A 141 6.71 -14.17 16.34
C ALA A 141 5.72 -13.27 15.58
N PHE A 142 4.41 -13.52 15.71
CA PHE A 142 3.37 -12.94 14.86
C PHE A 142 2.45 -11.97 15.61
N GLU A 143 2.14 -10.85 14.97
CA GLU A 143 1.11 -9.90 15.42
C GLU A 143 -0.30 -10.49 15.27
N LYS A 144 -0.52 -11.23 14.18
CA LYS A 144 -1.78 -11.95 13.95
C LYS A 144 -1.57 -13.18 13.08
N ILE A 145 -2.31 -14.24 13.39
CA ILE A 145 -2.45 -15.44 12.58
C ILE A 145 -3.88 -15.48 12.01
N TYR A 146 -3.98 -15.27 10.71
CA TYR A 146 -5.19 -15.48 9.92
C TYR A 146 -5.10 -16.84 9.24
N ALA A 147 -5.91 -17.78 9.71
CA ALA A 147 -5.92 -19.14 9.21
C ALA A 147 -7.30 -19.77 9.44
N SER A 148 -7.57 -20.88 8.75
CA SER A 148 -8.79 -21.66 8.95
C SER A 148 -8.80 -22.23 10.37
N SER A 149 -9.97 -22.33 11.00
CA SER A 149 -10.07 -22.81 12.39
C SER A 149 -11.38 -23.51 12.64
N PHE A 150 -11.45 -24.32 13.70
CA PHE A 150 -12.70 -24.95 14.14
C PHE A 150 -13.37 -24.18 15.27
N TYR A 151 -14.67 -24.39 15.41
CA TYR A 151 -15.47 -24.13 16.59
C TYR A 151 -15.43 -25.38 17.46
N TYR A 152 -15.20 -25.20 18.76
CA TYR A 152 -15.02 -26.27 19.73
C TYR A 152 -16.13 -26.24 20.77
N ASN A 153 -16.52 -27.42 21.27
CA ASN A 153 -17.43 -27.53 22.40
C ASN A 153 -16.72 -27.28 23.75
N GLU A 154 -17.49 -27.38 24.83
CA GLU A 154 -17.02 -27.28 26.22
C GLU A 154 -15.94 -28.31 26.61
N ASN A 155 -15.81 -29.40 25.85
CA ASN A 155 -14.81 -30.45 26.05
C ASN A 155 -13.61 -30.31 25.10
N ASP A 156 -13.45 -29.15 24.44
CA ASP A 156 -12.36 -28.85 23.50
C ASP A 156 -12.38 -29.68 22.20
N VAL A 157 -13.49 -30.34 21.88
CA VAL A 157 -13.67 -31.16 20.66
C VAL A 157 -14.18 -30.29 19.52
N ALA A 158 -13.54 -30.38 18.35
CA ALA A 158 -13.94 -29.63 17.15
C ALA A 158 -15.29 -30.12 16.61
N ILE A 159 -16.24 -29.20 16.46
CA ILE A 159 -17.59 -29.48 15.95
C ILE A 159 -17.73 -29.07 14.49
N TRP A 160 -17.28 -27.86 14.14
CA TRP A 160 -17.61 -27.21 12.88
C TRP A 160 -16.50 -26.23 12.44
N PRO A 161 -16.24 -26.01 11.14
CA PRO A 161 -15.35 -24.94 10.69
C PRO A 161 -15.85 -23.55 11.15
N ALA A 162 -15.08 -22.86 11.99
CA ALA A 162 -15.41 -21.52 12.48
C ALA A 162 -14.95 -20.42 11.52
N GLN A 163 -13.80 -20.61 10.88
CA GLN A 163 -13.21 -19.69 9.92
C GLN A 163 -12.59 -20.50 8.79
N ILE A 164 -12.74 -20.01 7.56
CA ILE A 164 -12.19 -20.64 6.36
C ILE A 164 -11.44 -19.56 5.60
N VAL A 165 -10.17 -19.83 5.30
CA VAL A 165 -9.31 -18.90 4.56
C VAL A 165 -8.97 -19.52 3.20
N ASN A 166 -9.73 -19.17 2.18
CA ASN A 166 -9.43 -19.55 0.79
C ASN A 166 -8.66 -18.44 0.06
N TYR A 167 -8.27 -18.69 -1.19
CA TYR A 167 -7.46 -17.78 -1.99
C TYR A 167 -8.06 -16.37 -2.15
N THR A 168 -9.39 -16.24 -2.21
CA THR A 168 -10.07 -14.93 -2.19
C THR A 168 -10.06 -14.34 -0.78
N GLY A 169 -10.38 -15.14 0.22
CA GLY A 169 -10.39 -14.76 1.63
C GLY A 169 -9.04 -14.25 2.14
N LYS A 170 -7.91 -14.73 1.61
CA LYS A 170 -6.58 -14.21 1.97
C LYS A 170 -6.46 -12.69 1.77
N THR A 171 -7.10 -12.15 0.72
CA THR A 171 -7.00 -10.72 0.36
C THR A 171 -7.64 -9.78 1.38
N GLN A 172 -8.74 -10.17 2.04
CA GLN A 172 -9.38 -9.30 3.04
C GLN A 172 -8.45 -9.02 4.24
N PHE A 173 -7.57 -9.96 4.56
CA PHE A 173 -6.66 -9.80 5.69
C PHE A 173 -5.57 -8.76 5.41
N LEU A 174 -5.21 -8.54 4.14
CA LEU A 174 -4.32 -7.44 3.76
C LEU A 174 -4.96 -6.08 4.04
N PHE A 175 -6.24 -5.90 3.71
CA PHE A 175 -6.97 -4.66 4.04
C PHE A 175 -7.15 -4.46 5.55
N ARG A 176 -7.31 -5.55 6.32
CA ARG A 176 -7.34 -5.50 7.79
C ARG A 176 -6.00 -5.02 8.37
N ILE A 177 -4.89 -5.59 7.88
CA ILE A 177 -3.54 -5.20 8.28
C ILE A 177 -3.27 -3.74 7.88
N GLU A 178 -3.68 -3.34 6.67
CA GLU A 178 -3.53 -1.96 6.19
C GLU A 178 -4.15 -0.95 7.15
N LYS A 179 -5.38 -1.22 7.59
CA LYS A 179 -6.15 -0.36 8.49
C LYS A 179 -5.83 -0.56 9.98
N GLY A 180 -5.06 -1.59 10.34
CA GLY A 180 -4.81 -1.97 11.73
C GLY A 180 -6.02 -2.58 12.44
N VAL A 181 -7.04 -3.05 11.69
CA VAL A 181 -8.28 -3.64 12.21
C VAL A 181 -8.14 -5.17 12.24
N LEU A 182 -7.41 -5.67 13.25
CA LEU A 182 -6.91 -7.04 13.21
C LEU A 182 -7.94 -8.12 13.59
N ASP A 183 -8.96 -7.82 14.41
CA ASP A 183 -10.05 -8.77 14.72
C ASP A 183 -10.90 -9.02 13.48
N ILE A 184 -11.17 -10.30 13.18
CA ILE A 184 -11.93 -10.73 11.99
C ILE A 184 -13.40 -10.29 12.07
N ASN A 185 -13.94 -10.15 13.28
CA ASN A 185 -15.31 -9.74 13.51
C ASN A 185 -15.48 -8.23 13.68
N ASP A 186 -14.40 -7.44 13.63
CA ASP A 186 -14.49 -5.98 13.68
C ASP A 186 -14.99 -5.45 12.32
N PRO A 187 -16.15 -4.77 12.28
CA PRO A 187 -16.73 -4.25 11.05
C PRO A 187 -15.99 -3.01 10.51
N ALA A 188 -15.12 -2.37 11.31
CA ALA A 188 -14.44 -1.14 10.90
C ALA A 188 -13.47 -1.33 9.74
N VAL A 189 -13.13 -2.56 9.36
CA VAL A 189 -12.42 -2.81 8.08
C VAL A 189 -13.18 -2.22 6.89
N ASN A 190 -14.51 -2.07 6.97
CA ASN A 190 -15.35 -1.49 5.92
C ASN A 190 -15.46 0.03 5.99
N GLU A 191 -15.00 0.66 7.07
CA GLU A 191 -15.03 2.12 7.22
C GLU A 191 -13.98 2.77 6.32
N HIS A 192 -14.21 4.05 6.00
CA HIS A 192 -13.27 4.85 5.23
C HIS A 192 -12.12 5.32 6.13
N PHE A 193 -10.88 5.10 5.70
CA PHE A 193 -9.67 5.58 6.37
C PHE A 193 -8.96 6.53 5.40
N SER A 194 -8.66 7.74 5.86
CA SER A 194 -7.82 8.65 5.09
C SER A 194 -6.39 8.11 5.00
N PRO A 195 -5.61 8.43 3.94
CA PRO A 195 -4.21 8.02 3.83
C PRO A 195 -3.36 8.38 5.06
N GLU A 196 -3.75 9.44 5.76
CA GLU A 196 -3.11 9.94 6.96
C GLU A 196 -3.40 9.08 8.20
N GLU A 197 -4.47 8.28 8.21
CA GLU A 197 -4.88 7.37 9.30
C GLU A 197 -4.44 5.91 9.07
N ILE A 198 -4.08 5.56 7.83
CA ILE A 198 -3.68 4.19 7.47
C ILE A 198 -2.48 3.73 8.31
N ARG A 199 -2.62 2.55 8.92
CA ARG A 199 -1.63 1.95 9.82
C ARG A 199 -0.43 1.39 9.06
N VAL A 200 -0.68 0.64 7.98
CA VAL A 200 0.35 0.06 7.12
C VAL A 200 -0.06 0.26 5.66
N PRO A 201 0.41 1.31 4.98
CA PRO A 201 0.13 1.47 3.55
C PRO A 201 0.60 0.24 2.76
N PHE A 202 -0.15 -0.20 1.74
CA PHE A 202 0.21 -1.36 0.92
C PHE A 202 1.64 -1.30 0.33
N ARG A 203 2.14 -0.10 0.02
CA ARG A 203 3.52 0.12 -0.43
C ARG A 203 4.59 -0.30 0.57
N ASN A 204 4.22 -0.48 1.84
CA ASN A 204 5.09 -0.94 2.92
C ASN A 204 4.82 -2.42 3.29
N MET A 205 4.01 -3.13 2.50
CA MET A 205 3.76 -4.55 2.69
C MET A 205 4.70 -5.41 1.87
N ILE A 206 5.19 -6.47 2.49
CA ILE A 206 5.89 -7.57 1.85
C ILE A 206 4.98 -8.80 1.95
N TYR A 207 4.71 -9.46 0.84
CA TYR A 207 3.98 -10.73 0.81
C TYR A 207 4.90 -11.85 0.34
N ILE A 208 5.04 -12.90 1.15
CA ILE A 208 5.89 -14.05 0.89
C ILE A 208 5.01 -15.30 0.80
N GLY A 209 5.08 -16.02 -0.32
CA GLY A 209 4.35 -17.26 -0.52
C GLY A 209 4.93 -18.08 -1.66
N ASP A 210 4.60 -19.36 -1.75
CA ASP A 210 5.03 -20.24 -2.83
C ASP A 210 3.91 -20.52 -3.84
N SER A 211 2.65 -20.25 -3.49
CA SER A 211 1.51 -20.92 -4.09
C SER A 211 0.73 -20.12 -5.14
N ASP A 212 0.04 -20.86 -6.02
CA ASP A 212 -0.92 -20.24 -6.93
C ASP A 212 -2.10 -19.61 -6.15
N THR A 213 -2.38 -20.09 -4.93
CA THR A 213 -3.44 -19.54 -4.06
C THR A 213 -3.09 -18.14 -3.52
N ASP A 214 -1.79 -17.78 -3.52
CA ASP A 214 -1.30 -16.48 -3.06
C ASP A 214 -1.26 -15.42 -4.16
N ILE A 215 -1.47 -15.82 -5.43
CA ILE A 215 -1.42 -14.91 -6.58
C ILE A 215 -2.34 -13.69 -6.39
N PRO A 216 -3.59 -13.81 -5.90
CA PRO A 216 -4.43 -12.64 -5.66
C PRO A 216 -3.81 -11.65 -4.66
N CYS A 217 -3.23 -12.14 -3.57
CA CYS A 217 -2.53 -11.33 -2.56
C CYS A 217 -1.27 -10.67 -3.13
N MET A 218 -0.42 -11.46 -3.82
CA MET A 218 0.81 -10.97 -4.42
C MET A 218 0.54 -9.89 -5.47
N LYS A 219 -0.48 -10.09 -6.32
CA LYS A 219 -0.91 -9.11 -7.33
C LYS A 219 -1.48 -7.86 -6.69
N LEU A 220 -2.27 -8.00 -5.62
CA LEU A 220 -2.83 -6.87 -4.88
C LEU A 220 -1.69 -6.01 -4.32
N VAL A 221 -0.79 -6.62 -3.54
CA VAL A 221 0.35 -5.93 -2.93
C VAL A 221 1.22 -5.23 -3.99
N ASN A 222 1.55 -5.91 -5.10
CA ASN A 222 2.31 -5.31 -6.20
C ASN A 222 1.61 -4.10 -6.84
N SER A 223 0.30 -4.21 -7.09
CA SER A 223 -0.49 -3.15 -7.75
C SER A 223 -0.50 -1.85 -6.93
N TYR A 224 -0.39 -1.96 -5.60
CA TYR A 224 -0.35 -0.83 -4.68
C TYR A 224 1.08 -0.46 -4.23
N GLY A 225 2.10 -0.92 -4.96
CA GLY A 225 3.50 -0.52 -4.78
C GLY A 225 4.28 -1.29 -3.72
N GLY A 226 3.69 -2.32 -3.12
CA GLY A 226 4.37 -3.23 -2.18
C GLY A 226 5.21 -4.29 -2.91
N TYR A 227 5.62 -5.31 -2.15
CA TYR A 227 6.62 -6.28 -2.59
C TYR A 227 6.10 -7.72 -2.46
N SER A 228 5.85 -8.38 -3.59
CA SER A 228 5.61 -9.83 -3.61
C SER A 228 6.91 -10.61 -3.83
N ILE A 229 7.11 -11.65 -3.02
CA ILE A 229 8.26 -12.54 -3.07
C ILE A 229 7.72 -13.98 -3.21
N GLY A 230 7.96 -14.58 -4.37
CA GLY A 230 7.71 -16.00 -4.59
C GLY A 230 8.84 -16.84 -4.00
N VAL A 231 8.57 -17.72 -3.05
CA VAL A 231 9.60 -18.64 -2.52
C VAL A 231 9.51 -20.01 -3.18
N TYR A 232 10.64 -20.71 -3.23
CA TYR A 232 10.72 -22.09 -3.69
C TYR A 232 11.58 -22.90 -2.73
N ASP A 233 11.32 -24.21 -2.65
CA ASP A 233 12.01 -25.09 -1.72
C ASP A 233 13.55 -25.07 -1.94
N SER A 234 14.28 -24.76 -0.87
CA SER A 234 15.74 -24.58 -0.87
C SER A 234 16.53 -25.88 -1.01
N ASN A 235 15.90 -27.04 -0.79
CA ASN A 235 16.54 -28.35 -0.93
C ASN A 235 16.40 -28.89 -2.36
N THR A 236 15.19 -28.82 -2.92
CA THR A 236 14.89 -29.33 -4.27
C THR A 236 15.28 -28.35 -5.36
N MET A 237 15.35 -27.05 -5.04
CA MET A 237 15.63 -25.96 -5.96
C MET A 237 14.70 -25.93 -7.18
N ASP A 238 13.46 -26.45 -7.05
CA ASP A 238 12.48 -26.42 -8.15
C ASP A 238 11.91 -25.01 -8.36
N LYS A 239 12.40 -24.34 -9.42
CA LYS A 239 12.01 -22.97 -9.76
C LYS A 239 10.84 -22.89 -10.75
N LYS A 240 10.28 -24.01 -11.23
CA LYS A 240 9.29 -24.01 -12.33
C LYS A 240 8.07 -23.13 -12.00
N LYS A 241 7.58 -23.21 -10.76
CA LYS A 241 6.40 -22.48 -10.29
C LYS A 241 6.66 -20.98 -10.23
N VAL A 242 7.74 -20.56 -9.56
CA VAL A 242 8.12 -19.14 -9.47
C VAL A 242 8.46 -18.54 -10.84
N TYR A 243 9.06 -19.31 -11.75
CA TYR A 243 9.31 -18.86 -13.13
C TYR A 243 8.03 -18.62 -13.91
N LYS A 244 7.02 -19.48 -13.76
CA LYS A 244 5.70 -19.26 -14.36
C LYS A 244 5.05 -18.00 -13.77
N MET A 245 5.07 -17.84 -12.45
CA MET A 245 4.49 -16.66 -11.78
C MET A 245 5.18 -15.37 -12.22
N MET A 246 6.52 -15.38 -12.37
CA MET A 246 7.29 -14.22 -12.85
C MET A 246 6.94 -13.88 -14.29
N ARG A 247 6.84 -14.88 -15.17
CA ARG A 247 6.45 -14.70 -16.59
C ARG A 247 5.06 -14.09 -16.72
N ASP A 248 4.13 -14.51 -15.87
CA ASP A 248 2.76 -14.02 -15.85
C ASP A 248 2.62 -12.64 -15.14
N GLY A 249 3.73 -12.04 -14.68
CA GLY A 249 3.73 -10.76 -13.97
C GLY A 249 3.04 -10.82 -12.60
N ARG A 250 2.99 -11.99 -11.97
CA ARG A 250 2.26 -12.24 -10.71
C ARG A 250 3.13 -12.02 -9.47
N VAL A 251 4.43 -12.23 -9.59
CA VAL A 251 5.44 -11.96 -8.55
C VAL A 251 6.47 -10.97 -9.05
N ARG A 252 7.06 -10.21 -8.12
CA ARG A 252 8.11 -9.24 -8.44
C ARG A 252 9.51 -9.79 -8.19
N TYR A 253 9.66 -10.60 -7.13
CA TYR A 253 10.90 -11.23 -6.73
C TYR A 253 10.68 -12.73 -6.52
N PHE A 254 11.75 -13.51 -6.61
CA PHE A 254 11.75 -14.89 -6.15
C PHE A 254 13.10 -15.27 -5.57
N VAL A 255 13.10 -16.07 -4.50
CA VAL A 255 14.29 -16.47 -3.73
C VAL A 255 14.05 -17.85 -3.12
N PRO A 256 15.10 -18.63 -2.76
CA PRO A 256 14.90 -19.89 -2.05
C PRO A 256 14.27 -19.64 -0.67
N ALA A 257 13.48 -20.61 -0.18
CA ALA A 257 12.97 -20.65 1.18
C ALA A 257 14.10 -21.04 2.15
N ASP A 258 15.03 -20.12 2.35
CA ASP A 258 16.10 -20.19 3.34
C ASP A 258 16.16 -18.85 4.08
N TYR A 259 15.73 -18.89 5.33
CA TYR A 259 15.56 -17.71 6.18
C TYR A 259 16.82 -17.42 6.99
N SER A 260 17.91 -18.14 6.78
CA SER A 260 19.18 -17.93 7.49
C SER A 260 19.74 -16.53 7.25
N GLU A 261 20.60 -16.06 8.14
CA GLU A 261 21.24 -14.76 7.99
C GLU A 261 22.15 -14.73 6.74
N GLU A 262 22.20 -13.59 6.05
CA GLU A 262 23.01 -13.37 4.84
C GLU A 262 22.59 -14.19 3.60
N THR A 263 21.44 -14.87 3.63
CA THR A 263 20.86 -15.51 2.45
C THR A 263 20.16 -14.52 1.53
N GLU A 264 19.77 -14.97 0.33
CA GLU A 264 19.06 -14.16 -0.66
C GLU A 264 17.78 -13.52 -0.09
N LEU A 265 17.00 -14.28 0.69
CA LEU A 265 15.76 -13.78 1.28
C LEU A 265 16.02 -12.73 2.37
N ASP A 266 17.00 -12.97 3.23
CA ASP A 266 17.41 -12.03 4.30
C ASP A 266 17.91 -10.70 3.71
N ILE A 267 18.79 -10.76 2.70
CA ILE A 267 19.31 -9.58 2.01
C ILE A 267 18.18 -8.82 1.30
N LEU A 268 17.28 -9.53 0.64
CA LEU A 268 16.17 -8.91 -0.09
C LEU A 268 15.22 -8.16 0.87
N VAL A 269 14.80 -8.80 1.96
CA VAL A 269 13.89 -8.17 2.93
C VAL A 269 14.56 -6.97 3.61
N LYS A 270 15.84 -7.08 4.01
CA LYS A 270 16.61 -5.94 4.55
C LYS A 270 16.70 -4.78 3.56
N SER A 271 16.89 -5.07 2.26
CA SER A 271 16.92 -4.05 1.20
C SER A 271 15.56 -3.36 1.02
N ILE A 272 14.46 -4.10 1.13
CA ILE A 272 13.11 -3.54 1.08
C ILE A 272 12.88 -2.61 2.29
N ILE A 273 13.29 -3.02 3.49
CA ILE A 273 13.19 -2.19 4.70
C ILE A 273 13.96 -0.87 4.53
N ASP A 274 15.18 -0.93 4.00
CA ASP A 274 15.99 0.27 3.72
C ASP A 274 15.29 1.22 2.73
N ARG A 275 14.71 0.65 1.67
CA ARG A 275 13.92 1.41 0.70
C ARG A 275 12.69 2.04 1.34
N THR A 276 11.95 1.31 2.17
CA THR A 276 10.78 1.85 2.88
C THR A 276 11.18 2.98 3.82
N ALA A 277 12.24 2.82 4.60
CA ALA A 277 12.75 3.86 5.49
C ALA A 277 13.11 5.16 4.73
N ALA A 278 13.68 5.03 3.53
CA ALA A 278 13.96 6.18 2.67
C ALA A 278 12.69 6.79 2.06
N ASN A 279 11.77 5.95 1.56
CA ASN A 279 10.55 6.41 0.89
C ASN A 279 9.60 7.13 1.85
N GLU A 280 9.45 6.65 3.08
CA GLU A 280 8.53 7.24 4.06
C GLU A 280 8.96 8.65 4.53
N LYS A 281 10.26 8.99 4.40
CA LYS A 281 10.72 10.37 4.57
C LYS A 281 10.14 11.29 3.50
N LEU A 282 10.04 10.81 2.26
CA LEU A 282 9.45 11.57 1.15
C LEU A 282 7.93 11.66 1.30
N GLU A 283 7.26 10.58 1.69
CA GLU A 283 5.81 10.57 1.95
C GLU A 283 5.41 11.53 3.07
N THR A 284 6.24 11.62 4.12
CA THR A 284 6.04 12.59 5.20
C THR A 284 6.11 14.03 4.69
N LEU A 285 7.10 14.34 3.83
CA LEU A 285 7.20 15.66 3.21
C LEU A 285 6.01 15.94 2.27
N HIS A 286 5.60 14.96 1.48
CA HIS A 286 4.44 15.07 0.60
C HIS A 286 3.17 15.38 1.39
N CYS A 287 2.89 14.64 2.48
CA CYS A 287 1.76 14.93 3.36
C CYS A 287 1.83 16.34 3.94
N LYS A 288 3.02 16.79 4.36
CA LYS A 288 3.21 18.15 4.86
C LYS A 288 2.84 19.21 3.82
N TYR A 289 3.36 19.09 2.59
CA TYR A 289 3.05 20.03 1.51
C TYR A 289 1.59 19.98 1.08
N LYS A 290 0.99 18.78 1.06
CA LYS A 290 -0.43 18.61 0.76
C LYS A 290 -1.30 19.28 1.81
N ASN A 291 -0.98 19.15 3.10
CA ASN A 291 -1.73 19.81 4.17
C ASN A 291 -1.58 21.33 4.13
N GLU A 292 -0.37 21.83 3.89
CA GLU A 292 -0.12 23.26 3.68
C GLU A 292 -0.96 23.79 2.51
N PHE A 293 -0.95 23.08 1.38
CA PHE A 293 -1.78 23.41 0.22
C PHE A 293 -3.28 23.40 0.57
N VAL A 294 -3.79 22.37 1.23
CA VAL A 294 -5.22 22.29 1.60
C VAL A 294 -5.63 23.43 2.54
N MET A 295 -4.76 23.83 3.47
CA MET A 295 -5.04 24.97 4.35
C MET A 295 -5.06 26.29 3.57
N ALA A 296 -4.08 26.52 2.70
CA ALA A 296 -4.06 27.70 1.82
C ALA A 296 -5.27 27.72 0.89
N ASP A 297 -5.58 26.60 0.22
CA ASP A 297 -6.67 26.48 -0.76
C ASP A 297 -8.06 26.76 -0.15
N ARG A 298 -8.26 26.47 1.15
CA ARG A 298 -9.50 26.81 1.88
C ARG A 298 -9.67 28.31 2.11
N GLU A 299 -8.59 29.07 2.14
CA GLU A 299 -8.61 30.53 2.31
C GLU A 299 -8.89 31.25 0.98
N TYR A 300 -8.53 30.63 -0.15
CA TYR A 300 -8.79 31.16 -1.49
C TYR A 300 -10.21 30.85 -1.99
N ASN A 301 -10.95 31.90 -2.36
CA ASN A 301 -12.20 31.73 -3.09
C ASN A 301 -11.95 31.44 -4.60
N GLU A 302 -12.97 30.96 -5.31
CA GLU A 302 -12.86 30.57 -6.73
C GLU A 302 -12.38 31.72 -7.64
N GLU A 303 -12.75 32.97 -7.31
CA GLU A 303 -12.34 34.17 -8.03
C GLU A 303 -10.84 34.46 -7.88
N GLU A 304 -10.28 34.27 -6.68
CA GLU A 304 -8.84 34.49 -6.42
C GLU A 304 -7.97 33.41 -7.09
N ARG A 305 -8.49 32.17 -7.22
CA ARG A 305 -7.82 31.11 -7.99
C ARG A 305 -7.75 31.47 -9.47
N GLU A 306 -8.87 31.92 -10.04
CA GLU A 306 -8.92 32.34 -11.44
C GLU A 306 -7.96 33.51 -11.72
N LYS A 307 -7.89 34.49 -10.81
CA LYS A 307 -6.90 35.59 -10.88
C LYS A 307 -5.47 35.08 -10.89
N THR A 308 -5.14 34.19 -9.96
CA THR A 308 -3.79 33.62 -9.82
C THR A 308 -3.40 32.83 -11.07
N ASP A 309 -4.29 31.98 -11.58
CA ASP A 309 -4.08 31.19 -12.79
C ASP A 309 -3.85 32.08 -14.02
N LEU A 310 -4.59 33.17 -14.15
CA LEU A 310 -4.43 34.11 -15.24
C LEU A 310 -3.12 34.91 -15.14
N ILE A 311 -2.70 35.30 -13.94
CA ILE A 311 -1.39 35.94 -13.70
C ILE A 311 -0.26 34.99 -14.11
N ILE A 312 -0.28 33.75 -13.61
CA ILE A 312 0.73 32.72 -13.94
C ILE A 312 0.71 32.41 -15.44
N SER A 313 -0.48 32.38 -16.05
CA SER A 313 -0.60 32.12 -17.48
C SER A 313 -0.03 33.26 -18.34
N LEU A 314 -0.16 34.52 -17.90
CA LEU A 314 0.47 35.65 -18.56
C LEU A 314 1.99 35.63 -18.38
N GLU A 315 2.48 35.32 -17.17
CA GLU A 315 3.91 35.21 -16.87
C GLU A 315 4.61 34.17 -17.74
N ASN A 316 3.95 33.03 -17.98
CA ASN A 316 4.47 31.95 -18.81
C ASN A 316 4.18 32.11 -20.31
N SER A 317 3.58 33.22 -20.73
CA SER A 317 3.24 33.43 -22.13
C SER A 317 4.50 33.49 -23.00
N ASN A 318 4.52 32.68 -24.06
CA ASN A 318 5.69 32.45 -24.90
C ASN A 318 5.52 32.93 -26.36
N SER A 319 4.37 33.55 -26.68
CA SER A 319 4.13 34.14 -28.00
C SER A 319 3.17 35.33 -27.90
N PHE A 320 3.32 36.31 -28.80
CA PHE A 320 2.45 37.49 -28.82
C PHE A 320 0.95 37.14 -28.91
N LYS A 321 0.58 36.18 -29.77
CA LYS A 321 -0.82 35.72 -29.91
C LYS A 321 -1.37 35.16 -28.60
N ASP A 322 -0.57 34.38 -27.89
CA ASP A 322 -0.94 33.84 -26.59
C ASP A 322 -1.07 34.98 -25.57
N THR A 323 -0.11 35.91 -25.53
CA THR A 323 -0.15 37.06 -24.63
C THR A 323 -1.42 37.90 -24.80
N HIS A 324 -1.82 38.23 -26.04
CA HIS A 324 -3.10 38.92 -26.30
C HIS A 324 -4.30 38.14 -25.78
N SER A 325 -4.31 36.82 -25.98
CA SER A 325 -5.40 35.96 -25.51
C SER A 325 -5.49 35.96 -23.97
N LYS A 326 -4.34 35.96 -23.28
CA LYS A 326 -4.28 36.05 -21.80
C LYS A 326 -4.69 37.42 -21.29
N ILE A 327 -4.24 38.49 -21.94
CA ILE A 327 -4.63 39.87 -21.61
C ILE A 327 -6.15 40.06 -21.78
N ALA A 328 -6.75 39.51 -22.84
CA ALA A 328 -8.20 39.56 -23.04
C ALA A 328 -8.99 38.84 -21.92
N ALA A 329 -8.45 37.76 -21.37
CA ALA A 329 -9.04 37.08 -20.22
C ALA A 329 -8.86 37.91 -18.93
N LEU A 330 -7.65 38.43 -18.67
CA LEU A 330 -7.35 39.30 -17.53
C LEU A 330 -8.17 40.60 -17.50
N GLN A 331 -8.53 41.15 -18.67
CA GLN A 331 -9.34 42.36 -18.77
C GLN A 331 -10.77 42.18 -18.24
N LYS A 332 -11.28 40.94 -18.18
CA LYS A 332 -12.63 40.63 -17.65
C LYS A 332 -12.69 40.76 -16.13
N ILE A 333 -11.55 40.86 -15.45
CA ILE A 333 -11.47 41.03 -14.00
C ILE A 333 -11.53 42.52 -13.64
N ASP A 334 -12.45 42.86 -12.74
CA ASP A 334 -12.71 44.24 -12.35
C ASP A 334 -11.83 44.73 -11.20
N HIS A 335 -11.51 43.84 -10.26
CA HIS A 335 -10.82 44.20 -9.02
C HIS A 335 -9.53 43.41 -8.84
N TRP A 336 -8.44 44.16 -8.65
CA TRP A 336 -7.09 43.64 -8.38
C TRP A 336 -6.58 44.26 -7.08
N THR A 337 -6.01 43.43 -6.21
CA THR A 337 -5.32 43.87 -4.99
C THR A 337 -4.01 44.59 -5.32
N SER A 338 -3.42 45.29 -4.36
CA SER A 338 -2.14 45.98 -4.56
C SER A 338 -1.01 45.01 -4.92
N ASP A 339 -0.99 43.82 -4.32
CA ASP A 339 0.04 42.82 -4.54
C ASP A 339 -0.10 42.16 -5.92
N GLU A 340 -1.33 41.81 -6.33
CA GLU A 340 -1.61 41.28 -7.68
C GLU A 340 -1.24 42.28 -8.77
N LYS A 341 -1.54 43.58 -8.56
CA LYS A 341 -1.12 44.64 -9.48
C LYS A 341 0.39 44.71 -9.59
N GLU A 342 1.11 44.57 -8.49
CA GLU A 342 2.57 44.58 -8.49
C GLU A 342 3.14 43.36 -9.25
N MET A 343 2.55 42.17 -9.09
CA MET A 343 2.92 40.97 -9.88
C MET A 343 2.71 41.20 -11.38
N LEU A 344 1.55 41.70 -11.78
CA LEU A 344 1.26 42.03 -13.18
C LEU A 344 2.26 43.03 -13.75
N LEU A 345 2.59 44.09 -13.00
CA LEU A 345 3.57 45.10 -13.41
C LEU A 345 4.99 44.52 -13.54
N ASN A 346 5.37 43.61 -12.65
CA ASN A 346 6.65 42.89 -12.79
C ASN A 346 6.68 42.04 -14.06
N ILE A 347 5.59 41.35 -14.40
CA ILE A 347 5.49 40.59 -15.67
C ILE A 347 5.69 41.51 -16.87
N ALA A 348 5.13 42.73 -16.86
CA ALA A 348 5.32 43.71 -17.93
C ALA A 348 6.77 44.12 -18.16
N LEU A 349 7.62 44.06 -17.13
CA LEU A 349 9.04 44.44 -17.23
C LEU A 349 9.94 43.25 -17.58
N HIS A 350 9.60 42.05 -17.12
CA HIS A 350 10.51 40.91 -17.16
C HIS A 350 10.12 39.84 -18.20
N ASN A 351 8.83 39.71 -18.56
CA ASN A 351 8.44 38.84 -19.65
C ASN A 351 8.69 39.55 -20.98
N ASN A 352 9.62 39.03 -21.77
CA ASN A 352 10.00 39.60 -23.07
C ASN A 352 8.81 39.75 -24.02
N GLN A 353 7.91 38.76 -24.09
CA GLN A 353 6.76 38.82 -25.01
C GLN A 353 5.86 39.98 -24.64
N VAL A 354 5.51 40.10 -23.35
CA VAL A 354 4.68 41.19 -22.81
C VAL A 354 5.37 42.54 -23.01
N TYR A 355 6.67 42.63 -22.68
CA TYR A 355 7.46 43.86 -22.79
C TYR A 355 7.48 44.43 -24.21
N TYR A 356 7.70 43.58 -25.22
CA TYR A 356 7.78 44.02 -26.62
C TYR A 356 6.44 44.51 -27.17
N ILE A 357 5.32 43.99 -26.67
CA ILE A 357 3.98 44.36 -27.12
C ILE A 357 3.26 45.31 -26.15
N LEU A 358 3.99 45.92 -25.20
CA LEU A 358 3.42 46.92 -24.27
C LEU A 358 2.73 48.09 -24.98
N GLY A 359 3.09 48.38 -26.23
CA GLY A 359 2.46 49.40 -27.06
C GLY A 359 1.22 48.93 -27.83
N ASP A 360 0.86 47.65 -27.77
CA ASP A 360 -0.37 47.14 -28.39
C ASP A 360 -1.61 47.66 -27.66
N SER A 361 -2.67 47.94 -28.41
CA SER A 361 -3.80 48.73 -27.92
C SER A 361 -4.46 48.09 -26.70
N ASP A 362 -4.67 46.78 -26.74
CA ASP A 362 -5.26 45.97 -25.67
C ASP A 362 -4.32 45.82 -24.47
N VAL A 363 -3.03 45.55 -24.71
CA VAL A 363 -2.00 45.39 -23.67
C VAL A 363 -1.74 46.71 -22.94
N MET A 364 -1.57 47.80 -23.68
CA MET A 364 -1.42 49.15 -23.16
C MET A 364 -2.63 49.55 -22.33
N PHE A 365 -3.85 49.31 -22.83
CA PHE A 365 -5.08 49.63 -22.12
C PHE A 365 -5.18 48.87 -20.79
N PHE A 366 -4.87 47.57 -20.80
CA PHE A 366 -4.85 46.74 -19.59
C PHE A 366 -3.87 47.29 -18.55
N TYR A 367 -2.60 47.51 -18.93
CA TYR A 367 -1.59 48.00 -17.98
C TYR A 367 -1.85 49.42 -17.49
N GLN A 368 -2.47 50.29 -18.29
CA GLN A 368 -2.95 51.59 -17.82
C GLN A 368 -4.03 51.46 -16.73
N LYS A 369 -4.94 50.48 -16.83
CA LYS A 369 -5.93 50.16 -15.78
C LYS A 369 -5.23 49.69 -14.51
N ILE A 370 -4.25 48.78 -14.61
CA ILE A 370 -3.47 48.24 -13.48
C ILE A 370 -2.66 49.34 -12.77
N LEU A 371 -2.08 50.28 -13.50
CA LEU A 371 -1.29 51.39 -12.96
C LEU A 371 -2.10 52.41 -12.14
N LYS A 372 -3.44 52.37 -12.18
CA LYS A 372 -4.28 53.30 -11.40
C LYS A 372 -4.10 53.04 -9.90
N GLY A 373 -3.67 54.09 -9.18
CA GLY A 373 -3.45 54.05 -7.73
C GLY A 373 -2.08 53.52 -7.29
N MET A 374 -1.28 52.94 -8.20
CA MET A 374 0.05 52.39 -7.87
C MET A 374 1.13 53.48 -7.86
N LYS A 375 1.95 53.54 -6.80
CA LYS A 375 3.08 54.50 -6.67
C LYS A 375 4.45 53.82 -6.54
N THR A 376 4.49 52.49 -6.71
CA THR A 376 5.70 51.67 -6.59
C THR A 376 6.74 52.04 -7.66
N PRO A 377 8.04 51.79 -7.43
CA PRO A 377 9.09 52.00 -8.43
C PRO A 377 8.80 51.26 -9.74
N THR A 378 8.36 50.00 -9.65
CA THR A 378 7.91 49.16 -10.77
C THR A 378 6.84 49.86 -11.61
N ALA A 379 5.82 50.46 -10.96
CA ALA A 379 4.78 51.22 -11.64
C ALA A 379 5.32 52.46 -12.37
N GLN A 380 6.35 53.12 -11.84
CA GLN A 380 6.99 54.26 -12.51
C GLN A 380 7.75 53.83 -13.77
N GLU A 381 8.41 52.69 -13.71
CA GLU A 381 9.17 52.12 -14.82
C GLU A 381 8.26 51.63 -15.95
N VAL A 382 7.19 50.89 -15.61
CA VAL A 382 6.16 50.51 -16.59
C VAL A 382 5.52 51.75 -17.23
N ARG A 383 5.23 52.82 -16.46
CA ARG A 383 4.72 54.10 -17.03
C ARG A 383 5.67 54.73 -18.03
N LYS A 384 6.98 54.67 -17.78
CA LYS A 384 8.01 55.19 -18.68
C LYS A 384 8.04 54.38 -19.98
N ASN A 385 8.00 53.05 -19.87
CA ASN A 385 8.03 52.13 -21.01
C ASN A 385 6.77 52.24 -21.87
N LEU A 386 5.58 52.34 -21.27
CA LEU A 386 4.33 52.62 -21.98
C LEU A 386 4.36 53.94 -22.75
N LYS A 387 4.90 55.02 -22.16
CA LYS A 387 5.06 56.32 -22.84
C LYS A 387 6.05 56.25 -24.01
N LYS A 388 7.08 55.40 -23.92
CA LYS A 388 8.04 55.20 -25.00
C LYS A 388 7.40 54.41 -26.15
N ALA A 389 6.73 53.30 -25.84
CA ALA A 389 6.05 52.46 -26.83
C ALA A 389 4.92 53.20 -27.58
N GLY A 390 4.17 54.06 -26.90
CA GLY A 390 3.14 54.90 -27.54
C GLY A 390 3.71 55.93 -28.53
N LYS A 391 4.85 56.55 -28.20
CA LYS A 391 5.52 57.51 -29.10
C LYS A 391 6.11 56.85 -30.35
N GLU A 392 6.59 55.61 -30.25
CA GLU A 392 7.14 54.84 -31.39
C GLU A 392 6.03 54.39 -32.37
N LYS A 393 4.78 54.21 -31.91
CA LYS A 393 3.63 53.91 -32.77
C LYS A 393 3.05 55.11 -33.50
N ASP A 394 2.99 56.28 -32.86
CA ASP A 394 2.55 57.52 -33.53
C ASP A 394 3.50 57.92 -34.67
N LEU A 395 4.79 57.52 -34.59
CA LEU A 395 5.79 57.72 -35.64
C LEU A 395 5.69 56.71 -36.79
N THR A 396 5.04 55.56 -36.61
CA THR A 396 4.93 54.49 -37.63
C THR A 396 3.58 54.46 -38.35
N ASN A 397 2.51 54.97 -37.73
CA ASN A 397 1.18 55.12 -38.37
C ASN A 397 0.98 56.47 -39.09
N GLY A 398 2.00 57.32 -39.11
CA GLY A 398 1.98 58.66 -39.73
C GLY A 398 2.54 58.76 -41.15
N ASN A 399 2.67 57.64 -41.88
CA ASN A 399 3.07 57.60 -43.30
C ASN A 399 2.02 56.93 -44.16
#